data_AF-A0A950H594-F1
#
_entry.id   AF-A0A950H594-F1
#
_cell.length_a   1.000
_cell.length_b   1.000
_cell.length_c   1.000
_cell.angle_alpha   90.00
_cell.angle_beta   90.00
_cell.angle_gamma   90.00
#
_symmetry.space_group_name_H-M   'P 1'
#
loop_
_entity.id
_entity.type
_entity.pdbx_description
1 polymer ?
#
loop_
_entity_poly.entity_id
_entity_poly.type
_entity_poly.pdbx_seq_one_letter_code
_entity_poly.pdbx_strand_id
1 'polypeptide(L)' 'MSVKPPNILLVMVDQLAPAFLPIYGHQVVKAPHLEALAANGVVFESAYCASPLCSPSRASFMTGL' A
#
# COMPACT_ATOMS: atom_id res chain seq x y z
N MET A 1 -1.90 10.80 31.75
CA MET A 1 -0.73 10.62 30.86
C MET A 1 -1.11 11.19 29.51
N SER A 2 -0.36 12.15 28.96
CA SER A 2 -0.64 12.67 27.62
C SER A 2 -0.26 11.60 26.59
N VAL A 3 -1.22 11.11 25.81
CA VAL A 3 -0.95 10.14 24.76
C VAL A 3 -0.17 10.84 23.66
N LYS A 4 1.11 10.46 23.48
CA LYS A 4 1.92 10.98 22.38
C LYS A 4 1.25 10.58 21.06
N PRO A 5 1.03 11.51 20.11
CA PRO A 5 0.46 11.15 18.82
C PRO A 5 1.36 10.15 18.10
N PRO A 6 0.78 9.18 17.36
CA PRO A 6 1.57 8.22 16.60
C PRO A 6 2.29 8.91 15.45
N ASN A 7 3.46 8.37 15.09
CA ASN A 7 4.11 8.73 13.83
C ASN A 7 3.41 7.96 12.69
N ILE A 8 3.12 8.64 11.58
CA ILE A 8 2.51 8.03 10.39
C ILE A 8 3.57 7.99 9.29
N LEU A 9 3.88 6.78 8.79
CA LEU A 9 4.75 6.58 7.64
C LEU A 9 3.90 6.08 6.46
N LEU A 10 3.86 6.88 5.39
CA LEU A 10 3.24 6.49 4.13
C LEU A 10 4.32 6.01 3.16
N VAL A 11 4.20 4.78 2.67
CA VAL A 11 5.06 4.22 1.62
C VAL A 11 4.21 3.99 0.37
N MET A 12 4.51 4.72 -0.70
CA MET A 12 3.82 4.57 -1.99
C MET A 12 4.83 4.15 -3.07
N VAL A 13 4.50 3.07 -3.78
CA VAL A 13 5.30 2.51 -4.87
C VAL A 13 4.70 2.92 -6.21
N ASP A 14 5.55 3.11 -7.23
CA ASP A 14 5.08 3.44 -8.58
C ASP A 14 4.84 2.17 -9.41
N GLN A 15 3.73 2.14 -10.15
CA GLN A 15 3.35 1.09 -11.12
C GLN A 15 3.33 -0.36 -10.59
N LEU A 16 3.31 -0.59 -9.27
CA LEU A 16 3.24 -1.94 -8.72
C LEU A 16 1.81 -2.49 -8.78
N ALA A 17 1.57 -3.49 -9.63
CA ALA A 17 0.30 -4.20 -9.66
C ALA A 17 0.24 -5.28 -8.56
N PRO A 18 -0.92 -5.47 -7.90
CA PRO A 18 -1.07 -6.41 -6.80
C PRO A 18 -0.74 -7.85 -7.20
N ALA A 19 -1.06 -8.25 -8.44
CA ALA A 19 -0.82 -9.59 -8.95
C ALA A 19 0.66 -10.03 -8.95
N PHE A 20 1.62 -9.10 -8.79
CA PHE A 20 3.05 -9.42 -8.69
C PHE A 20 3.55 -9.64 -7.27
N LEU A 21 2.70 -9.47 -6.25
CA LEU A 21 3.11 -9.60 -4.87
C LEU A 21 2.75 -10.98 -4.27
N PRO A 22 3.64 -11.59 -3.47
CA PRO A 22 3.37 -12.86 -2.79
C PRO A 22 2.15 -12.82 -1.87
N ILE A 23 1.90 -11.67 -1.23
CA ILE A 23 0.73 -11.44 -0.37
C ILE A 23 -0.60 -11.53 -1.14
N TYR A 24 -0.56 -11.45 -2.47
CA TYR A 24 -1.70 -11.65 -3.37
C TYR A 24 -1.56 -12.93 -4.23
N GLY A 25 -0.70 -13.87 -3.81
CA GLY A 25 -0.58 -15.21 -4.39
C GLY A 25 0.53 -15.41 -5.43
N HIS A 26 1.36 -14.41 -5.71
CA HIS A 26 2.44 -14.55 -6.68
C HIS A 26 3.57 -15.47 -6.18
N GLN A 27 3.94 -16.49 -6.95
CA GLN A 27 4.79 -17.60 -6.48
C GLN A 27 6.31 -17.36 -6.58
N VAL A 28 6.77 -16.42 -7.42
CA VAL A 28 8.20 -16.27 -7.75
C VAL A 28 8.86 -15.07 -7.07
N VAL A 29 8.17 -13.93 -7.01
CA VAL A 29 8.64 -12.70 -6.36
C VAL A 29 8.91 -12.98 -4.88
N LYS A 30 9.99 -12.39 -4.36
CA LYS A 30 10.33 -12.45 -2.93
C LYS A 30 10.13 -11.08 -2.33
N ALA A 31 9.24 -10.96 -1.35
CA ALA A 31 8.94 -9.70 -0.68
C ALA A 31 8.84 -9.89 0.85
N PRO A 32 9.88 -10.44 1.51
CA PRO A 32 9.79 -10.91 2.89
C PRO A 32 9.41 -9.82 3.90
N HIS A 33 9.85 -8.57 3.67
CA HIS A 33 9.49 -7.45 4.53
C HIS A 33 8.03 -7.00 4.36
N LEU A 34 7.49 -7.11 3.15
CA LEU A 34 6.08 -6.78 2.89
C LEU A 34 5.16 -7.89 3.41
N GLU A 35 5.57 -9.15 3.29
CA GLU A 35 4.88 -10.30 3.89
C GLU A 35 4.84 -10.19 5.42
N ALA A 36 5.96 -9.81 6.04
CA ALA A 36 6.01 -9.54 7.48
C ALA A 36 5.11 -8.37 7.89
N LEU A 37 5.04 -7.30 7.09
CA LEU A 37 4.13 -6.17 7.33
C LEU A 37 2.66 -6.60 7.22
N ALA A 38 2.32 -7.39 6.20
CA ALA A 38 0.97 -7.92 5.99
C ALA A 38 0.53 -8.84 7.15
N ALA A 39 1.41 -9.72 7.63
CA ALA A 39 1.13 -10.64 8.73
C ALA A 39 0.88 -9.93 10.08
N ASN A 40 1.44 -8.73 10.26
CA ASN A 40 1.28 -7.92 11.47
C ASN A 40 0.29 -6.75 11.29
N GLY A 41 -0.47 -6.74 10.20
CA GLY A 41 -1.31 -5.62 9.81
C GLY A 41 -2.62 -6.03 9.18
N VAL A 42 -3.19 -5.12 8.41
CA VAL A 42 -4.43 -5.33 7.64
C VAL A 42 -4.09 -5.23 6.17
N VAL A 43 -4.49 -6.25 5.39
CA VAL A 43 -4.39 -6.26 3.94
C VAL A 43 -5.76 -5.95 3.36
N PHE A 44 -5.81 -4.98 2.47
CA PHE A 44 -7.02 -4.67 1.71
C PHE A 44 -6.99 -5.47 0.40
N GLU A 45 -7.96 -6.37 0.22
CA GLU A 45 -8.10 -7.16 -1.01
C GLU A 45 -8.74 -6.36 -2.17
N SER A 46 -9.45 -5.27 -1.83
CA SER A 46 -10.18 -4.44 -2.79
C SER A 46 -9.80 -2.96 -2.64
N ALA A 47 -8.52 -2.65 -2.91
CA ALA A 47 -8.00 -1.28 -2.92
C ALA A 47 -7.85 -0.76 -4.37
N TYR A 48 -8.52 0.34 -4.69
CA TYR A 48 -8.52 0.94 -6.03
C TYR A 48 -7.89 2.33 -6.01
N CYS A 49 -7.13 2.67 -7.05
CA CYS A 49 -6.71 4.04 -7.30
C CYS A 49 -7.84 4.85 -7.95
N ALA A 50 -7.91 6.15 -7.65
CA ALA A 50 -8.92 7.04 -8.24
C ALA A 50 -8.73 7.26 -9.76
N SER A 51 -7.51 7.06 -10.28
CA SER A 51 -7.18 7.21 -11.70
C SER A 51 -6.06 6.25 -12.10
N PRO A 52 -6.06 5.71 -13.35
CA PRO A 52 -5.00 4.82 -13.83
C PRO A 52 -3.71 5.55 -14.23
N LEU A 53 -3.66 6.89 -14.11
CA LEU A 53 -2.48 7.70 -14.42
C LEU A 53 -1.80 8.21 -13.15
N CYS A 54 -0.48 8.30 -13.18
CA CYS A 54 0.35 8.62 -12.00
C CYS A 54 0.00 9.96 -11.35
N SER A 55 0.00 11.06 -12.10
CA SER A 55 -0.30 12.39 -11.55
C SER A 55 -1.71 12.51 -10.94
N PRO A 56 -2.81 12.18 -11.64
CA PRO A 56 -4.14 12.28 -11.06
C PRO A 56 -4.37 11.28 -9.91
N SER A 57 -3.81 10.08 -9.96
CA SER A 57 -3.88 9.11 -8.86
C SER A 57 -3.25 9.67 -7.57
N ARG A 58 -2.05 10.23 -7.67
CA ARG A 58 -1.33 10.84 -6.55
C ARG A 58 -2.02 12.11 -6.06
N ALA A 59 -2.56 12.93 -6.97
CA ALA A 59 -3.31 14.13 -6.61
C ALA A 59 -4.53 13.77 -5.76
N SER A 60 -5.39 12.87 -6.24
CA SER A 60 -6.57 12.39 -5.52
C SER A 60 -6.23 11.75 -4.18
N PHE A 61 -5.14 10.97 -4.10
CA PHE A 61 -4.67 10.40 -2.84
C PHE A 61 -4.30 11.48 -1.80
N MET A 62 -3.64 12.55 -2.22
CA MET A 62 -3.19 13.62 -1.32
C MET A 62 -4.32 14.57 -0.92
N THR A 63 -5.29 14.82 -1.81
CA THR A 63 -6.40 15.74 -1.54
C THR A 63 -7.63 15.06 -0.95
N GLY A 64 -7.79 13.75 -1.15
CA GLY A 64 -9.01 13.02 -0.82
C GLY A 64 -10.19 13.38 -1.74
N LEU A 65 -9.91 13.82 -2.96
CA LEU A 65 -10.89 14.28 -3.97
C LEU A 65 -10.84 13.45 -5.25
#